data_AF-W2LYU6-F1
#
_entry.id   AF-W2LYU6-F1
#
_cell.length_a   1.000
_cell.length_b   1.000
_cell.length_c   1.000
_cell.angle_alpha   90.00
_cell.angle_beta   90.00
_cell.angle_gamma   90.00
#
_symmetry.space_group_name_H-M   'P 1'
#
loop_
_entity.id
_entity.type
_entity.pdbx_description
1 polymer ?
#
loop_
_entity_poly.entity_id
_entity_poly.type
_entity_poly.pdbx_seq_one_letter_code
_entity_poly.pdbx_strand_id
1 'polypeptide(L)'
;MRSIGLALLLAPALAELCFADNLDKYGIFTPKKIALSSVPSMDGQSYSGGFTLSTDEPLATLDYNYEVAGLPYFVVSSVSNGPVEVEVKYAEQFPALSLNYSDGPSQFTTSIANSRR
;
A
#
# COMPACT_ATOMS: atom_id res chain seq x y z
N MET A 1 21.04 -45.48 26.21
CA MET A 1 21.49 -44.16 26.73
C MET A 1 22.57 -43.68 25.77
N ARG A 2 22.43 -42.64 24.94
CA ARG A 2 21.85 -41.31 25.14
C ARG A 2 21.13 -40.86 23.85
N SER A 3 19.94 -40.29 24.02
CA SER A 3 19.18 -39.59 23.00
C SER A 3 19.86 -38.24 22.71
N ILE A 4 20.04 -37.90 21.44
CA ILE A 4 20.33 -36.53 21.00
C ILE A 4 19.23 -36.18 19.99
N GLY A 5 18.17 -35.55 20.50
CA GLY A 5 17.24 -34.81 19.67
C GLY A 5 17.90 -33.50 19.26
N LEU A 6 17.82 -33.14 17.98
CA LEU A 6 18.19 -31.82 17.52
C LEU A 6 17.08 -31.26 16.64
N ALA A 7 16.80 -29.99 16.91
CA ALA A 7 15.53 -29.34 16.73
C ALA A 7 15.18 -29.01 15.27
N LEU A 8 13.87 -29.05 15.03
CA LEU A 8 13.18 -28.42 13.92
C LEU A 8 13.47 -26.90 13.96
N LEU A 9 14.13 -26.34 12.96
CA LEU A 9 14.13 -24.91 12.71
C LEU A 9 13.36 -24.66 11.41
N LEU A 10 12.08 -24.32 11.55
CA LEU A 10 11.31 -23.66 10.51
C LEU A 10 12.00 -22.31 10.20
N ALA A 11 12.49 -22.15 8.99
CA ALA A 11 12.78 -20.83 8.45
C ALA A 11 11.45 -20.18 8.04
N PRO A 12 11.03 -19.03 8.60
CA PRO A 12 9.99 -18.25 7.96
C PRO A 12 10.59 -17.63 6.69
N ALA A 13 9.86 -17.80 5.60
CA ALA A 13 10.18 -17.23 4.30
C ALA A 13 10.34 -15.71 4.41
N LEU A 14 11.32 -15.19 3.69
CA LEU A 14 11.68 -13.79 3.56
C LEU A 14 10.44 -12.90 3.40
N ALA A 15 10.19 -12.02 4.38
CA ALA A 15 9.56 -10.76 4.08
C ALA A 15 10.61 -9.93 3.32
N GLU A 16 10.47 -9.79 2.01
CA GLU A 16 11.20 -8.79 1.24
C GLU A 16 10.73 -7.40 1.71
N LEU A 17 11.42 -6.88 2.73
CA LEU A 17 11.36 -5.46 3.07
C LEU A 17 12.08 -4.72 1.94
N CYS A 18 11.31 -4.16 1.02
CA CYS A 18 11.81 -3.15 0.11
C CYS A 18 12.16 -1.93 0.97
N PHE A 19 13.42 -1.82 1.39
CA PHE A 19 13.89 -0.65 2.12
C PHE A 19 13.83 0.53 1.15
N ALA A 20 12.94 1.48 1.43
CA ALA A 20 12.94 2.74 0.70
C ALA A 20 14.31 3.41 0.91
N ASP A 21 15.05 3.64 -0.17
CA ASP A 21 16.31 4.37 -0.13
C ASP A 21 16.08 5.71 0.60
N ASN A 22 16.94 6.03 1.59
CA ASN A 22 16.90 7.25 2.40
C ASN A 22 15.83 7.34 3.51
N LEU A 23 15.33 6.20 4.02
CA LEU A 23 14.44 6.18 5.18
C LEU A 23 14.96 7.00 6.37
N ASP A 24 16.26 6.90 6.65
CA ASP A 24 16.93 7.60 7.75
C ASP A 24 16.98 9.13 7.58
N LYS A 25 16.77 9.62 6.36
CA LYS A 25 16.86 11.05 6.01
C LYS A 25 15.50 11.71 5.84
N TYR A 26 14.52 11.02 5.27
CA TYR A 26 13.20 11.58 4.96
C TYR A 26 12.07 11.01 5.82
N GLY A 27 12.28 9.88 6.48
CA GLY A 27 11.31 9.26 7.39
C GLY A 27 10.17 8.52 6.69
N ILE A 28 9.31 7.90 7.51
CA ILE A 28 8.07 7.23 7.07
C ILE A 28 6.91 8.17 7.32
N PHE A 29 6.10 8.40 6.28
CA PHE A 29 4.83 9.09 6.40
C PHE A 29 3.70 8.07 6.37
N THR A 30 2.94 7.98 7.45
CA THR A 30 1.73 7.14 7.50
C THR A 30 0.50 8.00 7.19
N PRO A 31 -0.55 7.42 6.56
CA PRO A 31 -1.82 8.09 6.42
C PRO A 31 -2.36 8.59 7.77
N LYS A 32 -3.10 9.69 7.76
CA LYS A 32 -3.84 10.20 8.92
C LYS A 32 -5.29 9.75 8.89
N LYS A 33 -5.91 9.70 7.72
CA LYS A 33 -7.28 9.19 7.55
C LYS A 33 -7.35 8.18 6.41
N ILE A 34 -8.38 7.33 6.47
CA ILE A 34 -8.72 6.33 5.47
C ILE A 34 -10.22 6.26 5.25
N ALA A 35 -10.63 6.22 3.99
CA ALA A 35 -11.99 5.84 3.57
C ALA A 35 -11.91 4.56 2.71
N LEU A 36 -12.68 3.54 3.08
CA LEU A 36 -12.84 2.30 2.31
C LEU A 36 -14.20 2.33 1.61
N SER A 37 -14.21 2.09 0.31
CA SER A 37 -15.41 2.23 -0.53
C SER A 37 -15.17 1.71 -1.95
N SER A 38 -16.16 1.88 -2.83
CA SER A 38 -16.03 1.63 -4.28
C SER A 38 -15.63 2.87 -5.09
N VAL A 39 -15.63 4.06 -4.47
CA VAL A 39 -15.26 5.35 -5.09
C VAL A 39 -14.44 6.20 -4.13
N PRO A 40 -13.54 7.10 -4.61
CA PRO A 40 -12.78 7.97 -3.72
C PRO A 40 -13.69 8.80 -2.79
N SER A 41 -13.29 8.97 -1.53
CA SER A 41 -14.07 9.72 -0.53
C SER A 41 -13.19 10.52 0.43
N MET A 42 -13.64 11.73 0.80
CA MET A 42 -13.01 12.54 1.85
C MET A 42 -13.52 12.23 3.26
N ASP A 43 -14.65 11.52 3.39
CA ASP A 43 -15.23 11.11 4.67
C ASP A 43 -14.49 9.88 5.22
N GLY A 44 -13.20 10.07 5.51
CA GLY A 44 -12.33 9.05 6.07
C GLY A 44 -12.30 9.10 7.60
N GLN A 45 -12.25 7.93 8.22
CA GLN A 45 -11.94 7.78 9.64
C GLN A 45 -10.43 7.85 9.89
N SER A 46 -10.02 8.05 11.15
CA SER A 46 -8.61 8.01 11.53
C SER A 46 -7.96 6.68 11.14
N TYR A 47 -6.77 6.76 10.54
CA TYR A 47 -6.00 5.58 10.16
C TYR A 47 -5.39 4.91 11.40
N SER A 48 -5.60 3.60 11.53
CA SER A 48 -5.21 2.80 12.71
C SER A 48 -4.01 1.87 12.47
N GLY A 49 -3.32 1.99 11.33
CA GLY A 49 -2.11 1.21 11.02
C GLY A 49 -2.32 0.02 10.07
N GLY A 50 -3.52 -0.18 9.54
CA GLY A 50 -3.80 -1.23 8.56
C GLY A 50 -5.21 -1.14 7.98
N PHE A 51 -5.43 -1.83 6.86
CA PHE A 51 -6.72 -2.00 6.22
C PHE A 51 -6.74 -3.26 5.36
N THR A 52 -7.94 -3.69 4.96
CA THR A 52 -8.15 -4.83 4.07
C THR A 52 -8.98 -4.35 2.88
N LEU A 53 -8.53 -4.66 1.68
CA LEU A 53 -9.35 -4.50 0.47
C LEU A 53 -10.17 -5.77 0.24
N SER A 54 -11.41 -5.60 -0.18
CA SER A 54 -12.35 -6.69 -0.46
C SER A 54 -13.15 -6.39 -1.73
N THR A 55 -14.05 -7.30 -2.11
CA THR A 55 -14.97 -7.06 -3.22
C THR A 55 -15.97 -5.94 -2.93
N ASP A 56 -16.35 -5.77 -1.65
CA ASP A 56 -17.32 -4.76 -1.23
C ASP A 56 -16.64 -3.39 -1.01
N GLU A 57 -15.37 -3.42 -0.60
CA GLU A 57 -14.50 -2.25 -0.38
C GLU A 57 -13.20 -2.41 -1.19
N PRO A 58 -13.26 -2.26 -2.52
CA PRO A 58 -12.11 -2.49 -3.39
C PRO A 58 -11.12 -1.31 -3.41
N LEU A 59 -11.48 -0.15 -2.88
CA LEU A 59 -10.69 1.08 -2.93
C LEU A 59 -10.46 1.66 -1.53
N ALA A 60 -9.21 2.07 -1.27
CA ALA A 60 -8.84 2.85 -0.10
C ALA A 60 -8.40 4.26 -0.51
N THR A 61 -9.08 5.29 -0.01
CA THR A 61 -8.62 6.68 -0.11
C THR A 61 -7.79 6.99 1.13
N LEU A 62 -6.50 7.26 0.93
CA LEU A 62 -5.55 7.57 2.00
C LEU A 62 -5.27 9.07 2.03
N ASP A 63 -5.60 9.73 3.13
CA ASP A 63 -5.26 11.13 3.36
C ASP A 63 -4.05 11.19 4.29
N TYR A 64 -2.91 11.62 3.74
CA TYR A 64 -1.66 11.76 4.45
C TYR A 64 -1.57 13.08 5.24
N ASN A 65 -2.35 14.10 4.88
CA ASN A 65 -2.22 15.46 5.42
C ASN A 65 -0.76 15.98 5.39
N TYR A 66 -0.02 15.57 4.35
CA TYR A 66 1.35 15.97 4.05
C TYR A 66 1.45 16.22 2.54
N GLU A 67 2.12 17.32 2.18
CA GLU A 67 2.51 17.60 0.80
C GLU A 67 4.00 17.28 0.66
N VAL A 68 4.31 16.04 0.26
CA VAL A 68 5.68 15.54 0.16
C VAL A 68 5.85 14.63 -1.05
N ALA A 69 7.04 14.68 -1.66
CA ALA A 69 7.44 13.69 -2.65
C ALA A 69 7.88 12.39 -1.95
N GLY A 70 7.56 11.24 -2.56
CA GLY A 70 7.98 9.94 -2.04
C GLY A 70 7.44 8.79 -2.88
N LEU A 71 7.83 7.57 -2.49
CA LEU A 71 7.29 6.32 -3.02
C LEU A 71 6.53 5.62 -1.91
N PRO A 72 5.30 5.13 -2.15
CA PRO A 72 4.63 4.32 -1.17
C PRO A 72 5.28 2.94 -1.14
N TYR A 73 5.23 2.34 0.04
CA TYR A 73 5.54 0.93 0.23
C TYR A 73 4.37 0.28 0.96
N PHE A 74 4.15 -1.00 0.71
CA PHE A 74 3.07 -1.77 1.32
C PHE A 74 3.67 -2.93 2.08
N VAL A 75 3.22 -3.11 3.32
CA VAL A 75 3.48 -4.32 4.09
C VAL A 75 2.23 -5.18 3.99
N VAL A 76 2.30 -6.22 3.15
CA VAL A 76 1.16 -7.12 2.92
C VAL A 76 1.16 -8.21 3.99
N SER A 77 0.13 -8.23 4.83
CA SER A 77 -0.02 -9.24 5.89
C SER A 77 -0.50 -10.59 5.33
N SER A 78 -1.42 -10.57 4.37
CA SER A 78 -1.95 -11.75 3.71
C SER A 78 -2.63 -11.39 2.39
N VAL A 79 -2.72 -12.37 1.49
CA VAL A 79 -3.53 -12.33 0.28
C VAL A 79 -4.38 -13.59 0.24
N SER A 80 -5.67 -13.44 -0.07
CA SER A 80 -6.60 -14.56 -0.22
C SER A 80 -7.21 -14.55 -1.62
N ASN A 81 -7.73 -15.71 -2.06
CA ASN A 81 -8.45 -15.86 -3.32
C ASN A 81 -7.61 -15.67 -4.61
N GLY A 82 -6.29 -15.88 -4.52
CA GLY A 82 -5.38 -15.91 -5.68
C GLY A 82 -4.45 -14.69 -5.77
N PRO A 83 -3.68 -14.55 -6.86
CA PRO A 83 -2.86 -13.37 -7.11
C PRO A 83 -3.71 -12.11 -7.21
N VAL A 84 -3.23 -11.00 -6.64
CA VAL A 84 -3.90 -9.70 -6.69
C VAL A 84 -2.99 -8.65 -7.31
N GLU A 85 -3.60 -7.67 -7.95
CA GLU A 85 -2.94 -6.49 -8.50
C GLU A 85 -3.43 -5.27 -7.73
N VAL A 86 -2.49 -4.39 -7.32
CA VAL A 86 -2.81 -3.13 -6.63
C VAL A 86 -2.36 -1.99 -7.52
N GLU A 87 -3.31 -1.13 -7.89
CA GLU A 87 -3.03 0.14 -8.57
C GLU A 87 -3.00 1.27 -7.54
N VAL A 88 -2.03 2.18 -7.69
CA VAL A 88 -1.87 3.33 -6.80
C VAL A 88 -1.95 4.61 -7.61
N LYS A 89 -2.79 5.54 -7.14
CA LYS A 89 -2.94 6.86 -7.72
C LYS A 89 -2.64 7.95 -6.70
N TYR A 90 -1.90 8.96 -7.14
CA TYR A 90 -1.46 10.10 -6.34
C TYR A 90 -2.08 11.39 -6.85
N ALA A 91 -2.42 12.26 -5.92
CA ALA A 91 -2.89 13.61 -6.18
C ALA A 91 -2.63 14.46 -4.93
N GLU A 92 -2.23 15.72 -5.12
CA GLU A 92 -2.18 16.70 -4.03
C GLU A 92 -3.62 17.08 -3.59
N GLN A 93 -4.49 17.35 -4.56
CA GLN A 93 -5.88 17.75 -4.30
C GLN A 93 -6.86 16.59 -4.54
N PHE A 94 -7.81 16.39 -3.61
CA PHE A 94 -8.82 15.32 -3.74
C PHE A 94 -9.55 15.27 -5.09
N PRO A 95 -9.99 16.40 -5.70
CA PRO A 95 -10.64 16.36 -7.01
C PRO A 95 -9.79 15.74 -8.12
N ALA A 96 -8.46 15.80 -8.02
CA ALA A 96 -7.56 15.25 -9.03
C ALA A 96 -7.56 13.72 -9.07
N LEU A 97 -8.06 13.05 -8.02
CA LEU A 97 -8.29 11.59 -8.05
C LEU A 97 -9.29 11.16 -9.13
N SER A 98 -10.16 12.07 -9.59
CA SER A 98 -11.14 11.79 -10.66
C SER A 98 -10.59 12.00 -12.08
N LEU A 99 -9.39 12.54 -12.23
CA LEU A 99 -8.79 12.82 -13.54
C LEU A 99 -8.22 11.55 -14.18
N ASN A 100 -7.86 11.57 -15.46
CA ASN A 100 -7.24 10.41 -16.13
C ASN A 100 -5.69 10.42 -16.06
N TYR A 101 -5.13 11.25 -15.19
CA TYR A 101 -3.70 11.36 -14.91
C TYR A 101 -3.47 11.43 -13.40
N SER A 102 -2.20 11.40 -12.98
CA SER A 102 -1.77 11.38 -11.59
C SER A 102 -0.44 12.12 -11.43
N ASP A 103 -0.21 12.68 -10.25
CA ASP A 103 0.99 13.47 -9.91
C ASP A 103 2.18 12.59 -9.44
N GLY A 104 2.07 11.27 -9.61
CA GLY A 104 3.06 10.31 -9.10
C GLY A 104 4.37 10.24 -9.89
N PRO A 105 5.47 9.74 -9.28
CA PRO A 105 6.74 9.55 -9.96
C PRO A 105 6.61 8.57 -11.13
N SER A 106 7.18 8.96 -12.28
CA SER A 106 7.18 8.21 -13.56
C SER A 106 7.95 6.87 -13.54
N GLN A 107 8.32 6.35 -12.36
CA GLN A 107 9.15 5.15 -12.19
C GLN A 107 8.36 3.84 -12.28
N PHE A 108 7.04 3.88 -12.09
CA PHE A 108 6.17 2.73 -12.36
C PHE A 108 5.75 2.79 -13.82
N THR A 109 5.90 1.65 -14.51
CA THR A 109 5.48 1.49 -15.90
C THR A 109 4.09 2.10 -16.12
N THR A 110 3.96 2.98 -17.11
CA THR A 110 2.67 3.50 -17.60
C THR A 110 1.79 2.41 -18.23
N SER A 111 2.17 1.13 -18.11
CA SER A 111 1.67 0.04 -18.95
C SER A 111 0.63 -0.87 -18.29
N ILE A 112 -0.14 -0.38 -17.31
CA ILE A 112 -1.50 -0.88 -17.05
C ILE A 112 -2.53 0.26 -16.83
N ALA A 113 -2.04 1.51 -16.64
CA ALA A 113 -2.79 2.71 -16.22
C ALA A 113 -3.88 3.25 -17.18
N ASN A 114 -4.33 2.50 -18.18
CA ASN A 114 -5.40 2.92 -19.10
C ASN A 114 -6.36 1.80 -19.55
N SER A 115 -6.28 0.57 -19.03
CA SER A 115 -6.98 -0.56 -19.66
C SER A 115 -8.19 -1.14 -18.90
N ARG A 116 -8.51 -0.73 -17.67
CA ARG A 116 -9.62 -1.35 -16.92
C ARG A 116 -10.63 -0.35 -16.36
N ARG A 117 -10.97 0.66 -17.15
CA ARG A 117 -12.16 1.47 -16.89
C ARG A 117 -13.42 0.76 -17.38
#